data_AF-A0A2M6ITQ3-F1
#
_entry.id   AF-A0A2M6ITQ3-F1
#
_cell.length_a   1.000
_cell.length_b   1.000
_cell.length_c   1.000
_cell.angle_alpha   90.00
_cell.angle_beta   90.00
_cell.angle_gamma   90.00
#
_symmetry.space_group_name_H-M   'P 1'
#
loop_
_entity.id
_entity.type
_entity.pdbx_description
1 polymer ?
#
loop_
_entity_poly.entity_id
_entity_poly.type
_entity_poly.pdbx_seq_one_letter_code
_entity_poly.pdbx_strand_id
1 'polypeptide(L)'
;KKHAALLGSFLYVVMPYFVFYDRMALADSAVNAGFIWMLFLSILLAKTRRLDVALLFGFATGFSLLTKSSSRMFLMLAAFGPLFFINKKYLSSIWKTLNYYVLLGIGGSIGLLFYNIQRLSPYMHFVEKKNTTFVMTFQEFLDTPFKFFIHNVKLIPTFASWEAGFIIVMFSVWGFWKLWNNDRRLFFYLLAFTILPFIALSFFAKIVFPRYLIFFASILLITGTYGL
;
A
#
# COMPACT_ATOMS: atom_id res chain seq x y z
N LYS A 1 -13.65 15.53 3.05
CA LYS A 1 -13.97 16.94 3.41
C LYS A 1 -12.70 17.77 3.25
N LYS A 2 -12.77 19.01 2.74
CA LYS A 2 -11.56 19.85 2.48
C LYS A 2 -10.66 19.99 3.71
N HIS A 3 -11.25 20.10 4.90
CA HIS A 3 -10.53 20.13 6.18
C HIS A 3 -9.64 18.91 6.45
N ALA A 4 -10.11 17.69 6.17
CA ALA A 4 -9.31 16.48 6.37
C ALA A 4 -8.10 16.43 5.41
N ALA A 5 -8.24 16.98 4.19
CA ALA A 5 -7.13 17.07 3.25
C ALA A 5 -6.07 18.08 3.73
N LEU A 6 -6.49 19.28 4.16
CA LEU A 6 -5.58 20.30 4.70
C LEU A 6 -4.85 19.79 5.95
N LEU A 7 -5.59 19.16 6.87
CA LEU A 7 -5.02 18.60 8.09
C LEU A 7 -4.06 17.44 7.78
N GLY A 8 -4.42 16.55 6.85
CA GLY A 8 -3.54 15.48 6.40
C GLY A 8 -2.26 16.00 5.77
N SER A 9 -2.35 17.00 4.90
CA SER A 9 -1.17 17.65 4.31
C SER A 9 -0.29 18.33 5.36
N PHE A 10 -0.89 19.02 6.32
CA PHE A 10 -0.14 19.63 7.42
C PHE A 10 0.57 18.58 8.27
N LEU A 11 -0.14 17.52 8.70
CA LEU A 11 0.43 16.43 9.48
C LEU A 11 1.56 15.73 8.72
N TYR A 12 1.43 15.55 7.40
CA TYR A 12 2.48 14.91 6.59
C TYR A 12 3.79 15.70 6.67
N VAL A 13 3.71 17.03 6.57
CA VAL A 13 4.90 17.91 6.58
C VAL A 13 5.60 17.91 7.94
N VAL A 14 4.87 17.75 9.04
CA VAL A 14 5.43 17.84 10.40
C VAL A 14 5.73 16.48 11.04
N MET A 15 5.22 15.37 10.50
CA MET A 15 5.40 14.05 11.11
C MET A 15 6.87 13.61 11.02
N PRO A 16 7.51 13.24 12.16
CA PRO A 16 8.94 12.93 12.20
C PRO A 16 9.37 11.88 11.18
N TYR A 17 8.55 10.85 10.98
CA TYR A 17 8.75 9.81 9.98
C TYR A 17 9.06 10.42 8.59
N PHE A 18 8.18 11.26 8.07
CA PHE A 18 8.35 11.80 6.72
C PHE A 18 9.46 12.83 6.67
N VAL A 19 9.57 13.70 7.70
CA VAL A 19 10.66 14.69 7.77
C VAL A 19 12.03 14.03 7.71
N PHE A 20 12.20 12.90 8.38
CA PHE A 20 13.46 12.18 8.41
C PHE A 20 13.71 11.43 7.11
N TYR A 21 12.81 10.55 6.70
CA TYR A 21 13.04 9.67 5.55
C TYR A 21 12.93 10.37 4.19
N ASP A 22 12.12 11.43 4.06
CA ASP A 22 12.03 12.22 2.81
C ASP A 22 13.22 13.15 2.60
N ARG A 23 13.99 13.44 3.65
CA ARG A 23 15.26 14.19 3.54
C ARG A 23 16.45 13.28 3.28
N MET A 24 16.29 11.97 3.46
CA MET A 24 17.31 11.02 3.04
C MET A 24 17.19 10.83 1.53
N ALA A 25 18.32 10.90 0.81
CA ALA A 25 18.38 10.63 -0.63
C ALA A 25 18.22 9.12 -0.93
N LEU A 26 17.12 8.53 -0.47
CA LEU A 26 16.78 7.11 -0.56
C LEU A 26 15.53 6.93 -1.44
N ALA A 27 15.42 5.76 -2.06
CA ALA A 27 14.28 5.41 -2.90
C ALA A 27 12.96 5.19 -2.10
N ASP A 28 13.02 5.10 -0.77
CA ASP A 28 11.86 4.74 0.05
C ASP A 28 10.76 5.83 0.02
N SER A 29 11.10 7.11 -0.14
CA SER A 29 10.13 8.20 -0.33
C SER A 29 9.39 8.11 -1.66
N ALA A 30 10.07 7.69 -2.72
CA ALA A 30 9.42 7.43 -4.01
C ALA A 30 8.48 6.21 -3.92
N VAL A 31 8.84 5.18 -3.15
CA VAL A 31 7.94 4.05 -2.85
C VAL A 31 6.72 4.52 -2.05
N ASN A 32 6.90 5.42 -1.08
CA ASN A 32 5.80 5.99 -0.30
C ASN A 32 4.85 6.84 -1.17
N ALA A 33 5.40 7.68 -2.05
CA ALA A 33 4.60 8.42 -3.02
C ALA A 33 3.82 7.46 -3.93
N GLY A 34 4.48 6.40 -4.42
CA GLY A 34 3.84 5.33 -5.17
C GLY A 34 2.69 4.68 -4.42
N PHE A 35 2.86 4.37 -3.14
CA PHE A 35 1.80 3.86 -2.27
C PHE A 35 0.59 4.81 -2.21
N ILE A 36 0.82 6.09 -1.90
CA ILE A 36 -0.26 7.09 -1.76
C ILE A 36 -1.04 7.22 -3.08
N TRP A 37 -0.34 7.37 -4.20
CA TRP A 37 -0.96 7.53 -5.52
C TRP A 37 -1.70 6.27 -5.96
N MET A 38 -1.12 5.09 -5.77
CA MET A 38 -1.78 3.83 -6.11
C MET A 38 -3.02 3.60 -5.26
N LEU A 39 -2.97 3.88 -3.95
CA LEU A 39 -4.14 3.80 -3.06
C LEU A 39 -5.23 4.80 -3.46
N PHE A 40 -4.87 6.05 -3.75
CA PHE A 40 -5.83 7.07 -4.15
C PHE A 40 -6.51 6.72 -5.48
N LEU A 41 -5.70 6.39 -6.50
CA LEU A 41 -6.19 6.08 -7.84
C LEU A 41 -6.96 4.76 -7.88
N SER A 42 -6.63 3.77 -7.03
CA SER A 42 -7.41 2.53 -6.93
C SER A 42 -8.80 2.77 -6.32
N ILE A 43 -8.91 3.64 -5.30
CA ILE A 43 -10.20 4.07 -4.75
C ILE A 43 -11.00 4.83 -5.82
N LEU A 44 -10.35 5.76 -6.52
CA LEU A 44 -10.98 6.55 -7.58
C LEU A 44 -11.48 5.63 -8.71
N LEU A 45 -10.67 4.66 -9.13
CA LEU A 45 -11.00 3.67 -10.15
C LEU A 45 -12.20 2.82 -9.72
N ALA A 46 -12.23 2.36 -8.47
CA ALA A 46 -13.35 1.57 -7.95
C ALA A 46 -14.67 2.38 -7.94
N LYS A 47 -14.59 3.68 -7.63
CA LYS A 47 -15.77 4.56 -7.60
C LYS A 47 -16.26 4.96 -8.99
N THR A 48 -15.36 5.35 -9.89
CA THR A 48 -15.72 5.90 -11.21
C THR A 48 -15.80 4.86 -12.31
N ARG A 49 -14.95 3.81 -12.26
CA ARG A 49 -14.81 2.78 -13.30
C ARG A 49 -14.63 3.38 -14.70
N ARG A 50 -13.76 4.38 -14.80
CA ARG A 50 -13.40 5.04 -16.07
C ARG A 50 -12.02 4.62 -16.56
N LEU A 51 -11.85 4.58 -17.88
CA LEU A 51 -10.60 4.18 -18.52
C LEU A 51 -9.46 5.17 -18.24
N ASP A 52 -9.72 6.47 -18.26
CA ASP A 52 -8.72 7.51 -17.95
C ASP A 52 -8.09 7.33 -16.56
N VAL A 53 -8.91 7.02 -15.55
CA VAL A 53 -8.41 6.72 -14.20
C VAL A 53 -7.59 5.43 -14.18
N ALA A 54 -7.99 4.42 -14.96
CA ALA A 54 -7.24 3.17 -15.08
C ALA A 54 -5.85 3.39 -15.71
N LEU A 55 -5.77 4.26 -16.73
CA LEU A 55 -4.51 4.65 -17.35
C LEU A 55 -3.61 5.40 -16.37
N LEU A 56 -4.14 6.40 -15.65
CA LEU A 56 -3.40 7.11 -14.60
C LEU A 56 -2.89 6.17 -13.51
N PHE A 57 -3.73 5.23 -13.05
CA PHE A 57 -3.34 4.19 -12.11
C PHE A 57 -2.19 3.34 -12.67
N GLY A 58 -2.25 2.98 -13.96
CA GLY A 58 -1.19 2.22 -14.63
C GLY A 58 0.14 2.95 -14.70
N PHE A 59 0.14 4.25 -15.04
CA PHE A 59 1.35 5.07 -15.03
C PHE A 59 1.93 5.20 -13.61
N ALA A 60 1.10 5.51 -12.61
CA ALA A 60 1.54 5.60 -11.22
C ALA A 60 2.13 4.27 -10.73
N THR A 61 1.49 3.15 -11.09
CA THR A 61 1.99 1.79 -10.81
C THR A 61 3.34 1.56 -11.49
N GLY A 62 3.48 1.94 -12.77
CA GLY A 62 4.72 1.80 -13.53
C GLY A 62 5.90 2.54 -12.90
N PHE A 63 5.73 3.82 -12.58
CA PHE A 63 6.76 4.62 -11.90
C PHE A 63 7.12 4.05 -10.52
N SER A 64 6.12 3.59 -9.77
CA SER A 64 6.34 2.95 -8.47
C SER A 64 7.14 1.64 -8.59
N LEU A 65 6.86 0.83 -9.62
CA LEU A 65 7.57 -0.41 -9.92
C LEU A 65 9.00 -0.20 -10.44
N LEU A 66 9.27 0.91 -11.12
CA LEU A 66 10.62 1.33 -11.50
C LEU A 66 11.49 1.64 -10.28
N THR A 67 10.87 2.08 -9.18
CA THR A 67 11.58 2.42 -7.95
C THR A 67 11.97 1.19 -7.14
N LYS A 68 11.01 0.30 -6.86
CA LYS A 68 11.25 -0.90 -6.03
C LYS A 68 10.25 -2.01 -6.34
N SER A 69 10.72 -3.25 -6.33
CA SER A 69 9.88 -4.44 -6.55
C SER A 69 8.79 -4.61 -5.48
N SER A 70 8.99 -4.09 -4.26
CA SER A 70 8.01 -4.14 -3.17
C SER A 70 6.69 -3.43 -3.51
N SER A 71 6.71 -2.46 -4.44
CA SER A 71 5.52 -1.75 -4.89
C SER A 71 4.49 -2.64 -5.59
N ARG A 72 4.89 -3.85 -6.04
CA ARG A 72 3.96 -4.87 -6.55
C ARG A 72 2.87 -5.22 -5.55
N MET A 73 3.20 -5.19 -4.26
CA MET A 73 2.23 -5.42 -3.19
C MET A 73 1.06 -4.43 -3.27
N PHE A 74 1.32 -3.14 -3.57
CA PHE A 74 0.26 -2.14 -3.67
C PHE A 74 -0.67 -2.37 -4.87
N LEU A 75 -0.13 -2.88 -5.99
CA LEU A 75 -0.93 -3.29 -7.14
C LEU A 75 -1.83 -4.48 -6.78
N MET A 76 -1.30 -5.47 -6.04
CA MET A 76 -2.08 -6.60 -5.57
C MET A 76 -3.19 -6.16 -4.60
N LEU A 77 -2.92 -5.21 -3.71
CA LEU A 77 -3.93 -4.66 -2.79
C LEU A 77 -5.03 -3.90 -3.53
N ALA A 78 -4.73 -3.28 -4.68
CA ALA A 78 -5.76 -2.66 -5.50
C ALA A 78 -6.81 -3.68 -5.95
N ALA A 79 -6.49 -4.97 -6.09
CA ALA A 79 -7.47 -6.02 -6.41
C ALA A 79 -8.64 -6.11 -5.43
N PHE A 80 -8.51 -5.59 -4.20
CA PHE A 80 -9.61 -5.50 -3.23
C PHE A 80 -10.60 -4.35 -3.50
N GLY A 81 -10.45 -3.61 -4.61
CA GLY A 81 -11.39 -2.56 -5.03
C GLY A 81 -12.87 -2.97 -5.08
N PRO A 82 -13.23 -4.25 -5.38
CA PRO A 82 -14.61 -4.70 -5.33
C PRO A 82 -15.35 -4.55 -4.01
N LEU A 83 -14.64 -4.38 -2.89
CA LEU A 83 -15.24 -4.06 -1.60
C LEU A 83 -16.17 -2.81 -1.65
N PHE A 84 -15.95 -1.89 -2.59
CA PHE A 84 -16.78 -0.68 -2.76
C PHE A 84 -18.17 -0.90 -3.36
N PHE A 85 -18.42 -2.04 -4.00
CA PHE A 85 -19.69 -2.29 -4.68
C PHE A 85 -20.36 -3.60 -4.32
N ILE A 86 -19.88 -4.30 -3.28
CA ILE A 86 -20.60 -5.40 -2.63
C ILE A 86 -21.96 -4.85 -2.17
N ASN A 87 -23.02 -5.36 -2.80
CA ASN A 87 -24.39 -4.93 -2.55
C ASN A 87 -25.36 -6.11 -2.67
N LYS A 88 -26.58 -5.97 -2.12
CA LYS A 88 -27.58 -7.06 -2.08
C LYS A 88 -28.07 -7.52 -3.47
N LYS A 89 -27.98 -6.67 -4.51
CA LYS A 89 -28.34 -7.02 -5.90
C LYS A 89 -27.14 -7.68 -6.61
N TYR A 90 -27.06 -9.00 -6.50
CA TYR A 90 -25.94 -9.84 -6.94
C TYR A 90 -25.48 -9.61 -8.39
N LEU A 91 -26.40 -9.62 -9.38
CA LEU A 91 -26.04 -9.48 -10.81
C LEU A 91 -25.36 -8.14 -11.13
N SER A 92 -25.88 -7.03 -10.60
CA SER A 92 -25.28 -5.71 -10.83
C SER A 92 -23.90 -5.59 -10.19
N SER A 93 -23.68 -6.27 -9.07
CA SER A 93 -22.36 -6.32 -8.41
C SER A 93 -21.34 -7.03 -9.29
N ILE A 94 -21.69 -8.17 -9.90
CA ILE A 94 -20.78 -8.95 -10.76
C ILE A 94 -20.28 -8.13 -11.94
N TRP A 95 -21.16 -7.47 -12.68
CA TRP A 95 -20.74 -6.66 -13.84
C TRP A 95 -19.83 -5.50 -13.44
N LYS A 96 -20.05 -4.90 -12.27
CA LYS A 96 -19.16 -3.87 -11.72
C LYS A 96 -17.80 -4.45 -11.35
N THR A 97 -17.77 -5.64 -10.75
CA THR A 97 -16.56 -6.39 -10.43
C THR A 97 -15.75 -6.70 -11.69
N LEU A 98 -16.39 -7.25 -12.71
CA LEU A 98 -15.75 -7.61 -13.97
C LEU A 98 -15.17 -6.38 -14.66
N ASN A 99 -15.98 -5.31 -14.81
CA ASN A 99 -15.51 -4.06 -15.41
C ASN A 99 -14.32 -3.48 -14.62
N TYR A 100 -14.39 -3.47 -13.29
CA TYR A 100 -13.28 -3.04 -12.44
C TYR A 100 -12.00 -3.85 -12.69
N TYR A 101 -12.09 -5.19 -12.74
CA TYR A 101 -10.92 -6.02 -12.99
C TYR A 101 -10.37 -5.89 -14.40
N VAL A 102 -11.22 -5.68 -15.42
CA VAL A 102 -10.76 -5.37 -16.78
C VAL A 102 -9.95 -4.07 -16.78
N LEU A 103 -10.48 -3.01 -16.16
CA LEU A 103 -9.78 -1.73 -16.06
C LEU A 103 -8.50 -1.84 -15.22
N LEU A 104 -8.54 -2.54 -14.09
CA LEU A 104 -7.36 -2.81 -13.27
C LEU A 104 -6.31 -3.62 -14.06
N GLY A 105 -6.75 -4.57 -14.87
CA GLY A 105 -5.90 -5.35 -15.77
C GLY A 105 -5.22 -4.47 -16.82
N ILE A 106 -5.96 -3.54 -17.44
CA ILE A 106 -5.39 -2.56 -18.39
C ILE A 106 -4.33 -1.70 -17.68
N GLY A 107 -4.66 -1.08 -16.55
CA GLY A 107 -3.72 -0.25 -15.79
C GLY A 107 -2.51 -1.05 -15.29
N GLY A 108 -2.75 -2.25 -14.74
CA GLY A 108 -1.71 -3.15 -14.27
C GLY A 108 -0.77 -3.60 -15.39
N SER A 109 -1.30 -3.83 -16.59
CA SER A 109 -0.50 -4.18 -17.77
C SER A 109 0.43 -3.04 -18.16
N ILE A 110 -0.03 -1.79 -18.14
CA ILE A 110 0.83 -0.61 -18.35
C ILE A 110 1.94 -0.55 -17.29
N GLY A 111 1.60 -0.76 -16.02
CA GLY A 111 2.58 -0.79 -14.94
C GLY A 111 3.63 -1.88 -15.12
N LEU A 112 3.22 -3.07 -15.57
CA LEU A 112 4.14 -4.18 -15.88
C LEU A 112 4.98 -3.92 -17.13
N LEU A 113 4.46 -3.24 -18.15
CA LEU A 113 5.24 -2.81 -19.32
C LEU A 113 6.37 -1.87 -18.89
N PHE A 114 6.09 -0.91 -18.00
CA PHE A 114 7.10 -0.04 -17.41
C PHE A 114 8.16 -0.85 -16.65
N TYR A 115 7.73 -1.81 -15.82
CA TYR A 115 8.66 -2.69 -15.11
C TYR A 115 9.57 -3.48 -16.06
N ASN A 116 9.05 -3.91 -17.21
CA ASN A 116 9.83 -4.65 -18.20
C ASN A 116 10.95 -3.82 -18.84
N ILE A 117 10.88 -2.49 -18.82
CA ILE A 117 11.99 -1.63 -19.27
C ILE A 117 13.28 -1.95 -18.50
N GLN A 118 13.18 -2.31 -17.21
CA GLN A 118 14.35 -2.69 -16.40
C GLN A 118 15.05 -3.95 -16.92
N ARG A 119 14.37 -4.83 -17.67
CA ARG A 119 14.99 -6.03 -18.27
C ARG A 119 15.99 -5.71 -19.38
N LEU A 120 15.96 -4.48 -19.91
CA LEU A 120 17.00 -4.02 -20.83
C LEU A 120 18.36 -3.87 -20.13
N SER A 121 18.38 -3.79 -18.80
CA SER A 121 19.62 -3.78 -18.02
C SER A 121 20.18 -5.20 -17.85
N PRO A 122 21.46 -5.44 -18.16
CA PRO A 122 22.12 -6.74 -17.91
C PRO A 122 22.18 -7.09 -16.41
N TYR A 123 22.01 -6.10 -15.53
CA TYR A 123 22.09 -6.24 -14.08
C TYR A 123 20.76 -6.58 -13.40
N MET A 124 19.67 -6.79 -14.15
CA MET A 124 18.33 -7.00 -13.58
C MET A 124 18.26 -8.22 -12.64
N HIS A 125 19.04 -9.27 -12.91
CA HIS A 125 19.12 -10.45 -12.07
C HIS A 125 19.62 -10.17 -10.63
N PHE A 126 20.40 -9.09 -10.44
CA PHE A 126 20.83 -8.66 -9.11
C PHE A 126 19.66 -8.15 -8.26
N VAL A 127 18.59 -7.63 -8.86
CA VAL A 127 17.39 -7.19 -8.12
C VAL A 127 16.72 -8.38 -7.45
N GLU A 128 16.56 -9.49 -8.17
CA GLU A 128 15.97 -10.71 -7.63
C GLU A 128 16.85 -11.32 -6.54
N LYS A 129 18.16 -11.43 -6.79
CA LYS A 129 19.13 -11.89 -5.78
C LYS A 129 19.16 -11.00 -4.55
N LYS A 130 18.96 -9.68 -4.70
CA LYS A 130 18.89 -8.76 -3.56
C LYS A 130 17.58 -8.93 -2.78
N ASN A 131 16.46 -9.19 -3.45
CA ASN A 131 15.18 -9.41 -2.77
C ASN A 131 15.22 -10.62 -1.82
N THR A 132 15.96 -11.68 -2.15
CA THR A 132 16.10 -12.86 -1.27
C THR A 132 16.87 -12.57 0.03
N THR A 133 17.59 -11.46 0.11
CA THR A 133 18.21 -10.99 1.37
C THR A 133 17.19 -10.35 2.32
N PHE A 134 16.09 -9.81 1.79
CA PHE A 134 15.06 -9.12 2.57
C PHE A 134 13.82 -9.98 2.79
N VAL A 135 13.49 -10.87 1.87
CA VAL A 135 12.25 -11.65 1.85
C VAL A 135 12.58 -13.12 1.63
N MET A 136 11.82 -13.99 2.30
CA MET A 136 11.90 -15.45 2.12
C MET A 136 11.56 -15.85 0.69
N THR A 137 12.29 -16.85 0.18
CA THR A 137 11.83 -17.56 -1.01
C THR A 137 10.63 -18.43 -0.67
N PHE A 138 9.88 -18.85 -1.69
CA PHE A 138 8.74 -19.75 -1.47
C PHE A 138 9.16 -21.08 -0.81
N GLN A 139 10.31 -21.63 -1.21
CA GLN A 139 10.86 -22.84 -0.61
C GLN A 139 11.20 -22.65 0.87
N GLU A 140 11.94 -21.59 1.21
CA GLU A 140 12.29 -21.29 2.60
C GLU A 140 11.06 -21.12 3.49
N PHE A 141 9.98 -20.55 2.94
CA PHE A 141 8.71 -20.37 3.65
C PHE A 141 8.03 -21.72 3.92
N LEU A 142 8.00 -22.64 2.95
CA LEU A 142 7.43 -23.98 3.17
C LEU A 142 8.23 -24.76 4.23
N ASP A 143 9.55 -24.62 4.22
CA ASP A 143 10.42 -25.31 5.18
C ASP A 143 10.31 -24.70 6.59
N THR A 144 10.13 -23.38 6.70
CA THR A 144 10.16 -22.65 7.99
C THR A 144 9.15 -21.50 8.09
N PRO A 145 7.83 -21.76 7.99
CA PRO A 145 6.82 -20.71 7.74
C PRO A 145 6.72 -19.67 8.86
N PHE A 146 6.96 -20.04 10.11
CA PHE A 146 6.84 -19.14 11.27
C PHE A 146 8.18 -18.58 11.77
N LYS A 147 9.28 -18.81 11.04
CA LYS A 147 10.64 -18.45 11.49
C LYS A 147 10.79 -16.99 11.91
N PHE A 148 10.20 -16.07 11.14
CA PHE A 148 10.29 -14.63 11.42
C PHE A 148 9.00 -14.05 12.01
N PHE A 149 7.89 -14.81 12.02
CA PHE A 149 6.56 -14.31 12.37
C PHE A 149 6.49 -13.66 13.75
N ILE A 150 6.94 -14.36 14.79
CA ILE A 150 6.86 -13.89 16.18
C ILE A 150 7.72 -12.64 16.40
N HIS A 151 8.86 -12.54 15.70
CA HIS A 151 9.73 -11.39 15.78
C HIS A 151 9.09 -10.19 15.06
N ASN A 152 8.66 -10.37 13.82
CA ASN A 152 8.15 -9.32 12.96
C ASN A 152 6.79 -8.76 13.42
N VAL A 153 5.91 -9.61 13.97
CA VAL A 153 4.59 -9.18 14.48
C VAL A 153 4.73 -8.17 15.62
N LYS A 154 5.83 -8.24 16.38
CA LYS A 154 6.15 -7.26 17.44
C LYS A 154 6.90 -6.06 16.86
N LEU A 155 7.88 -6.31 15.99
CA LEU A 155 8.79 -5.29 15.51
C LEU A 155 8.15 -4.30 14.52
N ILE A 156 7.27 -4.78 13.61
CA ILE A 156 6.62 -3.92 12.61
C ILE A 156 5.76 -2.83 13.27
N PRO A 157 4.84 -3.14 14.21
CA PRO A 157 4.03 -2.11 14.87
C PRO A 157 4.89 -1.18 15.74
N THR A 158 5.92 -1.71 16.41
CA THR A 158 6.87 -0.90 17.19
C THR A 158 7.56 0.14 16.29
N PHE A 159 8.17 -0.28 15.19
CA PHE A 159 8.84 0.64 14.27
C PHE A 159 7.88 1.63 13.61
N ALA A 160 6.71 1.16 13.15
CA ALA A 160 5.72 2.05 12.55
C ALA A 160 5.23 3.11 13.55
N SER A 161 4.95 2.73 14.80
CA SER A 161 4.44 3.64 15.83
C SER A 161 5.49 4.59 16.39
N TRP A 162 6.71 4.12 16.63
CA TRP A 162 7.79 4.93 17.21
C TRP A 162 8.20 6.05 16.25
N GLU A 163 8.36 5.72 14.97
CA GLU A 163 8.78 6.69 13.95
C GLU A 163 7.64 7.64 13.55
N ALA A 164 6.38 7.16 13.54
CA ALA A 164 5.23 8.00 13.18
C ALA A 164 4.77 8.91 14.32
N GLY A 165 5.16 8.57 15.56
CA GLY A 165 4.68 9.19 16.79
C GLY A 165 3.41 8.51 17.31
N PHE A 166 3.37 8.18 18.60
CA PHE A 166 2.26 7.43 19.20
C PHE A 166 0.89 8.11 19.07
N ILE A 167 0.88 9.44 18.99
CA ILE A 167 -0.36 10.23 18.88
C ILE A 167 -1.10 9.91 17.57
N ILE A 168 -0.40 9.78 16.43
CA ILE A 168 -1.08 9.49 15.16
C ILE A 168 -1.69 8.08 15.16
N VAL A 169 -1.09 7.14 15.90
CA VAL A 169 -1.64 5.79 16.08
C VAL A 169 -2.99 5.85 16.80
N MET A 170 -3.09 6.62 17.88
CA MET A 170 -4.36 6.79 18.61
C MET A 170 -5.45 7.39 17.72
N PHE A 171 -5.13 8.44 16.96
CA PHE A 171 -6.06 9.03 16.01
C PHE A 171 -6.43 8.07 14.88
N SER A 172 -5.48 7.26 14.41
CA SER A 172 -5.73 6.23 13.38
C SER A 172 -6.72 5.17 13.87
N VAL A 173 -6.55 4.65 15.10
CA VAL A 173 -7.50 3.70 15.71
C VAL A 173 -8.89 4.31 15.81
N TRP A 174 -8.99 5.54 16.28
CA TRP A 174 -10.26 6.26 16.35
C TRP A 174 -10.86 6.55 14.97
N GLY A 175 -10.01 6.86 13.98
CA GLY A 175 -10.40 7.06 12.58
C GLY A 175 -10.97 5.80 11.96
N PHE A 176 -10.36 4.64 12.20
CA PHE A 176 -10.92 3.35 11.82
C PHE A 176 -12.28 3.09 12.48
N TRP A 177 -12.44 3.39 13.76
CA TRP A 177 -13.73 3.27 14.44
C TRP A 177 -14.81 4.19 13.81
N LYS A 178 -14.48 5.45 13.51
CA LYS A 178 -15.38 6.37 12.79
C LYS A 178 -15.72 5.85 11.38
N LEU A 179 -14.75 5.30 10.65
CA LEU A 179 -14.98 4.73 9.32
C LEU A 179 -15.87 3.49 9.37
N TRP A 180 -15.71 2.63 10.38
CA TRP A 180 -16.59 1.47 10.58
C TRP A 180 -18.06 1.86 10.71
N ASN A 181 -18.33 2.98 11.38
CA ASN A 181 -19.69 3.48 11.59
C ASN A 181 -20.24 4.25 10.38
N ASN A 182 -19.40 5.00 9.66
CA ASN A 182 -19.84 5.92 8.62
C ASN A 182 -19.69 5.39 7.18
N ASP A 183 -18.62 4.65 6.89
CA ASP A 183 -18.32 4.10 5.55
C ASP A 183 -17.57 2.76 5.67
N ARG A 184 -18.33 1.69 5.92
CA ARG A 184 -17.80 0.33 6.07
C ARG A 184 -16.98 -0.13 4.86
N ARG A 185 -17.31 0.34 3.66
CA ARG A 185 -16.62 -0.08 2.42
C ARG A 185 -15.22 0.50 2.39
N LEU A 186 -15.09 1.80 2.69
CA LEU A 186 -13.80 2.44 2.82
C LEU A 186 -13.01 1.87 4.00
N PHE A 187 -13.68 1.58 5.13
CA PHE A 187 -13.06 0.91 6.28
C PHE A 187 -12.37 -0.40 5.86
N PHE A 188 -13.10 -1.34 5.26
CA PHE A 188 -12.54 -2.64 4.89
C PHE A 188 -11.43 -2.50 3.84
N TYR A 189 -11.53 -1.52 2.94
CA TYR A 189 -10.51 -1.27 1.94
C TYR A 189 -9.20 -0.76 2.56
N LEU A 190 -9.26 0.26 3.44
CA LEU A 190 -8.07 0.76 4.14
C LEU A 190 -7.52 -0.27 5.15
N LEU A 191 -8.41 -1.07 5.75
CA LEU A 191 -8.01 -2.19 6.60
C LEU A 191 -7.24 -3.24 5.79
N ALA A 192 -7.66 -3.57 4.57
CA ALA A 192 -6.92 -4.48 3.69
C ALA A 192 -5.52 -3.93 3.36
N PHE A 193 -5.41 -2.63 3.07
CA PHE A 193 -4.12 -1.95 2.84
C PHE A 193 -3.22 -1.87 4.08
N THR A 194 -3.76 -2.11 5.28
CA THR A 194 -3.00 -2.12 6.53
C THR A 194 -2.64 -3.56 6.93
N ILE A 195 -3.64 -4.43 7.03
CA ILE A 195 -3.50 -5.77 7.59
C ILE A 195 -2.80 -6.73 6.62
N LEU A 196 -3.08 -6.68 5.32
CA LEU A 196 -2.48 -7.63 4.38
C LEU A 196 -0.97 -7.42 4.21
N PRO A 197 -0.45 -6.19 4.05
CA PRO A 197 0.99 -5.93 4.12
C PRO A 197 1.61 -6.35 5.45
N PHE A 198 0.91 -6.10 6.56
CA PHE A 198 1.39 -6.45 7.89
C PHE A 198 1.56 -7.96 8.02
N ILE A 199 0.56 -8.74 7.61
CA ILE A 199 0.62 -10.20 7.60
C ILE A 199 1.75 -10.68 6.68
N ALA A 200 1.80 -10.18 5.44
CA ALA A 200 2.82 -10.58 4.48
C ALA A 200 4.24 -10.30 5.01
N LEU A 201 4.50 -9.09 5.52
CA LEU A 201 5.80 -8.76 6.10
C LEU A 201 6.09 -9.57 7.36
N SER A 202 5.08 -9.87 8.17
CA SER A 202 5.27 -10.68 9.38
C SER A 202 5.81 -12.07 9.04
N PHE A 203 5.23 -12.72 8.03
CA PHE A 203 5.65 -14.07 7.61
C PHE A 203 6.93 -14.06 6.78
N PHE A 204 7.04 -13.18 5.79
CA PHE A 204 8.05 -13.33 4.73
C PHE A 204 9.29 -12.46 4.91
N ALA A 205 9.27 -11.39 5.72
CA ALA A 205 10.42 -10.50 5.82
C ALA A 205 11.53 -11.10 6.71
N LYS A 206 12.73 -11.27 6.13
CA LYS A 206 13.95 -11.67 6.88
C LYS A 206 14.54 -10.49 7.64
N ILE A 207 14.50 -9.31 7.03
CA ILE A 207 15.08 -8.07 7.56
C ILE A 207 14.05 -6.96 7.39
N VAL A 208 13.67 -6.34 8.50
CA VAL A 208 12.75 -5.22 8.55
C VAL A 208 13.51 -4.01 9.10
N PHE A 209 13.65 -2.97 8.29
CA PHE A 209 14.11 -1.66 8.74
C PHE A 209 12.93 -0.70 8.83
N PRO A 210 12.94 0.27 9.76
CA PRO A 210 11.83 1.19 9.91
C PRO A 210 11.50 1.86 8.57
N ARG A 211 12.47 2.42 7.83
CA ARG A 211 12.25 3.03 6.49
C ARG A 211 11.43 2.21 5.48
N TYR A 212 11.46 0.88 5.54
CA TYR A 212 10.67 0.02 4.64
C TYR A 212 9.18 0.01 4.97
N LEU A 213 8.83 0.47 6.17
CA LEU A 213 7.48 0.56 6.71
C LEU A 213 6.87 1.95 6.54
N ILE A 214 7.50 2.86 5.78
CA ILE A 214 7.04 4.24 5.60
C ILE A 214 5.59 4.35 5.09
N PHE A 215 5.15 3.38 4.28
CA PHE A 215 3.76 3.33 3.82
C PHE A 215 2.75 3.05 4.96
N PHE A 216 3.16 2.39 6.05
CA PHE A 216 2.34 2.28 7.25
C PHE A 216 2.15 3.64 7.91
N ALA A 217 3.18 4.48 7.91
CA ALA A 217 3.06 5.84 8.42
C ALA A 217 2.03 6.63 7.61
N SER A 218 2.03 6.46 6.28
CA SER A 218 1.05 7.06 5.37
C SER A 218 -0.38 6.57 5.63
N ILE A 219 -0.59 5.26 5.79
CA ILE A 219 -1.95 4.75 6.07
C ILE A 219 -2.45 5.20 7.44
N LEU A 220 -1.59 5.20 8.47
CA LEU A 220 -1.91 5.70 9.80
C LEU A 220 -2.28 7.18 9.79
N LEU A 221 -1.56 8.00 9.02
CA LEU A 221 -1.89 9.39 8.84
C LEU A 221 -3.25 9.55 8.13
N ILE A 222 -3.46 8.85 7.02
CA ILE A 222 -4.71 8.91 6.25
C ILE A 222 -5.90 8.56 7.14
N THR A 223 -5.84 7.45 7.88
CA THR A 223 -6.92 7.05 8.80
C THR A 223 -7.03 8.00 9.99
N GLY A 224 -5.89 8.48 10.52
CA GLY A 224 -5.84 9.46 11.61
C GLY A 224 -6.58 10.76 11.31
N THR A 225 -6.55 11.23 10.06
CA THR A 225 -7.31 12.43 9.64
C THR A 225 -8.83 12.27 9.69
N TYR A 226 -9.36 11.03 9.71
CA TYR A 226 -10.78 10.80 9.97
C TYR A 226 -11.09 10.79 11.48
N GLY A 227 -10.08 10.45 12.30
CA GLY A 227 -10.16 10.47 13.76
C GLY A 227 -10.23 11.88 14.32
N LEU A 228 -9.43 12.79 13.74
CA LEU A 228 -9.48 14.23 13.98
C LEU A 228 -10.77 14.85 13.41
#